data_AF-A0A958FDD1-F1
#
_entry.id   AF-A0A958FDD1-F1
#
_cell.length_a   1.000
_cell.length_b   1.000
_cell.length_c   1.000
_cell.angle_alpha   90.00
_cell.angle_beta   90.00
_cell.angle_gamma   90.00
#
_symmetry.space_group_name_H-M   'P 1'
#
loop_
_entity.id
_entity.type
_entity.pdbx_description
1 polymer ?
#
loop_
_entity_poly.entity_id
_entity_poly.type
_entity_poly.pdbx_seq_one_letter_code
_entity_poly.pdbx_strand_id
1 'polypeptide(L)' 'MLLFILLPLLLSAQYVRHSSFGSEQQRRMQYALDDWISYLGAREFGNIAAGPKYLYFATLDGGIWRYHIYDNYWDYPYT' A
#
# COMPACT_ATOMS: atom_id res chain seq x y z
N MET A 1 17.48 32.92 0.06
CA MET A 1 18.64 32.01 -0.14
C MET A 1 18.49 30.63 0.54
N LEU A 2 17.52 30.42 1.45
CA LEU A 2 17.28 29.11 2.11
C LEU A 2 16.49 28.09 1.24
N LEU A 3 15.66 28.58 0.30
CA LEU A 3 14.76 27.76 -0.52
C LEU A 3 15.49 26.77 -1.44
N PHE A 4 16.68 27.14 -1.94
CA PHE A 4 17.46 26.32 -2.87
C PHE A 4 18.18 25.15 -2.19
N ILE A 5 18.35 25.18 -0.86
CA ILE A 5 19.02 24.12 -0.10
C ILE A 5 18.06 22.96 0.20
N LEU A 6 16.75 23.23 0.32
CA LEU A 6 15.73 22.22 0.66
C LEU A 6 15.18 21.48 -0.55
N LEU A 7 15.21 22.07 -1.74
CA LEU A 7 14.68 21.47 -2.97
C LEU A 7 15.29 20.09 -3.31
N PRO A 8 16.61 19.86 -3.26
CA PRO A 8 17.18 18.54 -3.53
C PRO A 8 16.86 17.52 -2.44
N LEU A 9 16.67 17.94 -1.19
CA LEU A 9 16.26 17.04 -0.09
C LEU A 9 14.83 16.54 -0.28
N LEU A 10 13.93 17.39 -0.77
CA LEU A 10 12.54 17.01 -1.06
C LEU A 10 12.43 16.11 -2.31
N LEU A 11 13.25 16.35 -3.34
CA LEU A 11 13.28 15.51 -4.55
C LEU A 11 13.88 14.12 -4.29
N SER A 12 14.84 14.02 -3.37
CA SER A 12 15.45 12.73 -2.99
C SER A 12 14.49 11.82 -2.21
N ALA A 13 13.44 12.37 -1.59
CA ALA A 13 12.50 11.64 -0.76
C ALA A 13 11.41 10.88 -1.55
N GLN A 14 11.32 11.07 -2.87
CA GLN A 14 10.29 10.43 -3.70
C GLN A 14 10.88 9.41 -4.68
N TYR A 15 11.55 8.38 -4.16
CA TYR A 15 11.86 7.19 -4.96
C TYR A 15 10.62 6.28 -5.01
N VAL A 16 9.77 6.48 -6.01
CA VAL A 16 8.69 5.53 -6.31
C VAL A 16 9.28 4.43 -7.20
N ARG A 17 9.60 3.27 -6.59
CA ARG A 17 10.03 2.10 -7.34
C ARG A 17 8.84 1.58 -8.15
N HIS A 18 8.81 1.87 -9.45
CA HIS A 18 7.90 1.21 -10.38
C HIS A 18 8.43 -0.20 -10.68
N SER A 19 7.91 -1.19 -9.98
CA SER A 19 8.12 -2.59 -10.33
C SER A 19 7.01 -3.06 -11.27
N SER A 20 7.34 -3.32 -12.53
CA SER A 20 6.44 -3.98 -13.47
C SER A 20 6.60 -5.49 -13.33
N PHE A 21 5.51 -6.18 -13.01
CA PHE A 21 5.48 -7.63 -12.95
C PHE A 21 4.52 -8.14 -14.03
N GLY A 22 4.92 -9.20 -14.74
CA GLY A 22 4.06 -9.82 -15.75
C GLY A 22 2.86 -10.59 -15.14
N SER A 23 2.90 -10.85 -13.83
CA SER A 23 1.82 -11.48 -13.06
C SER A 23 1.99 -11.26 -11.55
N GLU A 24 0.90 -11.40 -10.79
CA GLU A 24 0.93 -11.34 -9.32
C GLU A 24 1.78 -12.46 -8.69
N GLN A 25 1.87 -13.62 -9.33
CA GLN A 25 2.72 -14.72 -8.87
C GLN A 25 4.21 -14.35 -8.94
N GLN A 26 4.65 -13.73 -10.03
CA GLN A 26 6.03 -13.23 -10.17
C GLN A 26 6.34 -12.14 -9.14
N ARG A 27 5.37 -11.28 -8.84
CA ARG A 27 5.50 -10.27 -7.80
C ARG A 27 5.74 -10.90 -6.41
N ARG A 28 4.99 -11.93 -6.03
CA ARG A 28 5.10 -12.61 -4.72
C ARG A 28 6.43 -13.32 -4.50
N MET A 29 7.02 -13.91 -5.53
CA MET A 29 8.32 -14.58 -5.43
C MET A 29 9.47 -13.64 -5.07
N GLN A 30 9.26 -12.32 -5.21
CA GLN A 30 10.26 -11.30 -4.92
C GLN A 30 10.16 -10.75 -3.49
N TYR A 31 9.13 -11.13 -2.71
CA TYR A 31 8.99 -10.66 -1.33
C TYR A 31 9.35 -11.74 -0.32
N ALA A 32 10.25 -11.41 0.59
CA ALA A 32 10.59 -12.25 1.73
C ALA A 32 9.53 -12.12 2.85
N LEU A 33 9.54 -13.06 3.80
CA LEU A 33 8.96 -12.76 5.11
C LEU A 33 9.64 -11.49 5.65
N ASP A 34 8.83 -10.57 6.18
CA ASP A 34 9.23 -9.25 6.72
C ASP A 34 9.51 -8.14 5.69
N ASP A 35 9.23 -8.37 4.40
CA ASP A 35 9.26 -7.27 3.42
C ASP A 35 8.10 -6.29 3.60
N TRP A 36 8.42 -5.00 3.52
CA TRP A 36 7.43 -3.94 3.50
C TRP A 36 6.70 -3.92 2.15
N ILE A 37 5.38 -4.09 2.21
CA ILE A 37 4.50 -3.99 1.04
C ILE A 37 3.75 -2.66 1.10
N SER A 38 3.98 -1.81 0.09
CA SER A 38 3.23 -0.59 -0.10
C SER A 38 2.10 -0.82 -1.11
N TYR A 39 0.90 -0.36 -0.80
CA TYR A 39 -0.25 -0.44 -1.69
C TYR A 39 -0.40 0.91 -2.41
N LEU A 40 -0.51 0.88 -3.74
CA LEU A 40 -0.55 2.09 -4.59
C LEU A 40 -1.82 2.93 -4.39
N GLY A 41 -2.89 2.33 -3.85
CA GLY A 41 -4.11 3.04 -3.48
C GLY A 41 -3.97 3.75 -2.14
N ALA A 42 -3.45 4.98 -2.14
CA ALA A 42 -3.46 5.82 -0.95
C ALA A 42 -4.87 6.42 -0.76
N ARG A 43 -5.77 5.67 -0.12
CA ARG A 43 -6.93 6.27 0.55
C ARG A 43 -6.57 6.54 2.00
N GLU A 44 -7.12 7.62 2.55
CA GLU A 44 -6.97 7.90 3.98
C GLU A 44 -7.76 6.85 4.78
N PHE A 45 -7.04 6.06 5.57
CA PHE A 45 -7.62 5.10 6.51
C PHE A 45 -7.38 5.58 7.94
N GLY A 46 -8.44 5.59 8.74
CA GLY A 46 -8.37 6.00 10.15
C GLY A 46 -8.03 4.84 11.09
N ASN A 47 -8.25 3.60 10.66
CA ASN A 47 -8.06 2.42 11.49
C ASN A 47 -7.78 1.17 10.63
N ILE A 48 -7.02 0.22 11.20
CA ILE A 48 -6.67 -1.05 10.58
C ILE A 48 -6.92 -2.18 11.61
N ALA A 49 -7.56 -3.26 11.17
CA ALA A 49 -7.72 -4.47 11.96
C ALA A 49 -7.31 -5.71 11.15
N ALA A 50 -6.66 -6.68 11.79
CA ALA A 50 -6.26 -7.93 11.16
C ALA A 50 -7.22 -9.06 11.57
N GLY A 51 -7.71 -9.80 10.58
CA GLY A 51 -8.42 -11.07 10.77
C GLY A 51 -7.64 -12.24 10.15
N PRO A 52 -8.17 -13.47 10.25
CA PRO A 52 -7.44 -14.67 9.81
C PRO A 52 -7.13 -14.70 8.30
N LYS A 53 -8.00 -14.12 7.47
CA LYS A 53 -7.87 -14.11 6.00
C LYS A 53 -7.78 -12.72 5.41
N TYR A 54 -8.15 -11.71 6.18
CA TYR A 54 -8.34 -10.35 5.68
C TYR A 54 -7.65 -9.33 6.58
N LEU A 55 -7.09 -8.29 5.96
CA LEU A 55 -6.83 -7.01 6.62
C LEU A 55 -8.01 -6.09 6.33
N TYR A 56 -8.52 -5.41 7.34
CA TYR A 56 -9.64 -4.47 7.24
C TYR A 56 -9.14 -3.05 7.45
N PHE A 57 -9.59 -2.14 6.61
CA PHE A 57 -9.24 -0.72 6.63
C PHE A 57 -10.53 0.10 6.70
N ALA A 58 -10.68 0.87 7.77
CA ALA A 58 -11.78 1.82 7.90
C ALA A 58 -11.41 3.10 7.14
N THR A 59 -12.19 3.45 6.12
CA THR A 59 -11.96 4.66 5.32
C THR A 59 -12.64 5.87 5.95
N LEU A 60 -12.06 7.06 5.76
CA LEU A 60 -12.61 8.30 6.32
C LEU A 60 -13.92 8.75 5.65
N ASP A 61 -14.13 8.35 4.39
CA ASP A 61 -15.36 8.61 3.62
C ASP A 61 -16.50 7.63 3.95
N GLY A 62 -16.26 6.68 4.85
CA GLY A 62 -17.23 5.65 5.24
C GLY A 62 -17.08 4.36 4.42
N GLY A 63 -17.44 3.26 5.07
CA GLY A 63 -17.28 1.91 4.53
C GLY A 63 -15.98 1.23 4.97
N ILE A 64 -15.80 0.00 4.50
CA ILE A 64 -14.67 -0.85 4.85
C ILE A 64 -14.03 -1.34 3.56
N TRP A 65 -12.72 -1.14 3.43
CA TRP A 65 -11.90 -1.88 2.46
C TRP A 65 -11.39 -3.14 3.16
N ARG A 66 -11.45 -4.29 2.52
CA ARG A 66 -10.75 -5.48 3.01
C ARG A 66 -9.80 -6.04 1.97
N TYR A 67 -8.63 -6.47 2.41
CA TYR A 67 -7.61 -7.11 1.58
C TYR A 67 -7.50 -8.58 1.95
N HIS A 68 -7.72 -9.49 1.00
CA HIS A 68 -7.54 -10.91 1.22
C HIS A 68 -6.04 -11.26 1.22
N ILE A 69 -5.51 -11.68 2.36
CA ILE A 69 -4.06 -11.86 2.59
C ILE A 69 -3.49 -12.99 1.73
N TYR A 70 -4.26 -14.05 1.51
CA TYR A 70 -3.80 -15.20 0.71
C TYR A 70 -4.00 -14.99 -0.80
N ASP A 71 -5.20 -14.59 -1.23
CA ASP A 71 -5.56 -14.42 -2.64
C ASP A 71 -5.12 -13.07 -3.26
N ASN A 72 -4.63 -12.12 -2.44
CA ASN A 72 -4.15 -10.79 -2.85
C ASN A 72 -5.14 -9.96 -3.67
N TYR A 73 -6.39 -9.90 -3.23
CA TYR A 73 -7.36 -9.00 -3.84
C TYR A 73 -7.96 -8.06 -2.81
N TRP A 74 -8.32 -6.87 -3.29
CA TRP A 74 -9.10 -5.90 -2.55
C TRP A 74 -10.58 -6.14 -2.81
N ASP A 75 -11.36 -6.04 -1.76
CA ASP A 75 -12.82 -6.07 -1.81
C ASP A 75 -13.34 -4.77 -1.21
N TYR A 76 -13.98 -3.96 -2.05
CA TYR A 76 -14.58 -2.67 -1.71
C TYR A 76 -15.69 -2.29 -2.72
N PRO A 77 -16.84 -1.77 -2.25
CA PRO A 77 -17.24 -1.60 -0.86
C PRO A 77 -17.56 -2.93 -0.18
N TYR A 78 -16.97 -3.15 1.01
CA TYR A 78 -17.42 -4.22 1.91
C TYR A 78 -18.53 -3.66 2.82
N THR A 79 -19.67 -3.35 2.22
CA THR A 79 -21.00 -3.04 2.82
C THR A 79 -22.04 -2.93 1.72
#